data_AF-A0A7S1WEF2-F1
#
_entry.id   AF-A0A7S1WEF2-F1
#
_cell.length_a   1.000
_cell.length_b   1.000
_cell.length_c   1.000
_cell.angle_alpha   90.00
_cell.angle_beta   90.00
_cell.angle_gamma   90.00
#
_symmetry.space_group_name_H-M   'P 1'
#
loop_
_entity.id
_entity.type
_entity.pdbx_description
1 polymer ?
#
loop_
_entity_poly.entity_id
_entity_poly.type
_entity_poly.pdbx_seq_one_letter_code
_entity_poly.pdbx_strand_id
1 'polypeptide(L)'
;GAVFRVAFMAAVPLIVWFMQSPSTRENVRGPLASLVLPILGAMFIISMFTQFVVEVVTDKELKMRYVQQISGVSDRVYWCSYYLFYFILTSFAALLYLLVTMRIAPIYRYSDGFLMYLSFAAAFLQTFFLCMMVATVFSRARMAGVICSM
;
A
#
# COMPACT_ATOMS: atom_id res chain seq x y z
N GLY A 1 -1.44 7.74 -16.44
CA GLY A 1 -0.40 8.63 -17.01
C GLY A 1 0.76 8.88 -16.06
N ALA A 2 0.55 9.66 -14.97
CA ALA A 2 1.57 9.88 -13.93
C ALA A 2 1.29 9.05 -12.66
N VAL A 3 0.02 8.90 -12.26
CA VAL A 3 -0.39 8.15 -11.07
C VAL A 3 0.01 6.66 -11.16
N PHE A 4 -0.22 6.01 -12.32
CA PHE A 4 0.24 4.65 -12.59
C PHE A 4 1.77 4.49 -12.46
N ARG A 5 2.57 5.44 -12.98
CA ARG A 5 4.03 5.43 -12.84
C ARG A 5 4.47 5.58 -11.40
N VAL A 6 3.72 6.34 -10.63
CA VAL A 6 4.01 6.65 -9.23
C VAL A 6 3.61 5.49 -8.30
N ALA A 7 2.49 4.84 -8.57
CA ALA A 7 2.09 3.58 -7.94
C ALA A 7 3.07 2.44 -8.28
N PHE A 8 3.55 2.39 -9.52
CA PHE A 8 4.63 1.50 -9.94
C PHE A 8 5.93 1.79 -9.16
N MET A 9 6.33 3.06 -9.02
CA MET A 9 7.49 3.48 -8.21
C MET A 9 7.35 3.18 -6.71
N ALA A 10 6.12 3.15 -6.17
CA ALA A 10 5.86 2.75 -4.78
C ALA A 10 5.95 1.22 -4.57
N ALA A 11 5.75 0.43 -5.62
CA ALA A 11 5.95 -1.02 -5.62
C ALA A 11 7.41 -1.44 -5.88
N VAL A 12 8.23 -0.54 -6.45
CA VAL A 12 9.67 -0.78 -6.75
C VAL A 12 10.45 -1.29 -5.52
N PRO A 13 10.29 -0.75 -4.30
CA PRO A 13 11.04 -1.25 -3.14
C PRO A 13 10.76 -2.74 -2.86
N LEU A 14 9.52 -3.18 -3.06
CA LEU A 14 9.13 -4.59 -2.86
C LEU A 14 9.71 -5.49 -3.95
N ILE A 15 9.68 -5.02 -5.20
CA ILE A 15 10.21 -5.73 -6.36
C ILE A 15 11.73 -5.85 -6.28
N VAL A 16 12.43 -4.77 -5.87
CA VAL A 16 13.88 -4.75 -5.66
C VAL A 16 14.27 -5.69 -4.52
N TRP A 17 13.51 -5.72 -3.43
CA TRP A 17 13.75 -6.65 -2.32
C TRP A 17 13.58 -8.12 -2.76
N PHE A 18 12.57 -8.41 -3.58
CA PHE A 18 12.39 -9.74 -4.19
C PHE A 18 13.52 -10.12 -5.17
N MET A 19 13.99 -9.17 -5.99
CA MET A 19 15.12 -9.41 -6.91
C MET A 19 16.44 -9.62 -6.17
N GLN A 20 16.62 -8.98 -5.02
CA GLN A 20 17.84 -9.08 -4.22
C GLN A 20 17.88 -10.35 -3.34
N SER A 21 16.77 -11.08 -3.20
CA SER A 21 16.72 -12.28 -2.38
C SER A 21 17.64 -13.39 -2.94
N PRO A 22 18.64 -13.86 -2.17
CA PRO A 22 19.65 -14.82 -2.64
C PRO A 22 19.06 -16.20 -2.97
N SER A 23 17.87 -16.48 -2.46
CA SER A 23 17.20 -17.77 -2.54
C SER A 23 16.54 -18.07 -3.90
N THR A 24 16.36 -17.03 -4.73
CA THR A 24 15.92 -17.13 -6.13
C THR A 24 17.02 -17.68 -7.06
N ARG A 25 18.30 -17.58 -6.69
CA ARG A 25 19.43 -17.97 -7.55
C ARG A 25 19.68 -19.48 -7.63
N GLU A 26 19.23 -20.25 -6.63
CA GLU A 26 19.57 -21.68 -6.53
C GLU A 26 18.41 -22.63 -6.92
N ASN A 27 17.15 -22.16 -6.94
CA ASN A 27 16.00 -23.03 -7.16
C ASN A 27 15.34 -22.88 -8.54
N VAL A 28 15.68 -23.80 -9.46
CA VAL A 28 15.15 -23.86 -10.84
C VAL A 28 13.67 -24.30 -10.91
N ARG A 29 13.08 -24.78 -9.80
CA ARG A 29 11.72 -25.34 -9.75
C ARG A 29 10.62 -24.36 -9.33
N GLY A 30 10.96 -23.17 -8.83
CA GLY A 30 10.00 -22.16 -8.35
C GLY A 30 9.93 -20.82 -9.11
N PRO A 31 10.24 -20.71 -10.42
CA PRO A 31 10.30 -19.41 -11.10
C PRO A 31 8.95 -18.69 -11.08
N LEU A 32 7.84 -19.41 -11.17
CA LEU A 32 6.50 -18.84 -11.09
C LEU A 32 6.22 -18.20 -9.72
N ALA A 33 6.56 -18.87 -8.62
CA ALA A 33 6.32 -18.32 -7.27
C ALA A 33 7.16 -17.06 -7.01
N SER A 34 8.42 -17.04 -7.46
CA SER A 34 9.32 -15.88 -7.33
C SER A 34 8.82 -14.64 -8.10
N LEU A 35 8.06 -14.85 -9.17
CA LEU A 35 7.54 -13.79 -10.02
C LEU A 35 6.12 -13.36 -9.59
N VAL A 36 5.29 -14.31 -9.16
CA VAL A 36 3.89 -14.07 -8.75
C VAL A 36 3.80 -13.41 -7.38
N LEU A 37 4.60 -13.83 -6.39
CA LEU A 37 4.56 -13.27 -5.02
C LEU A 37 4.79 -11.74 -4.95
N PRO A 38 5.81 -11.15 -5.62
CA PRO A 38 6.00 -9.70 -5.60
C PRO A 38 4.89 -8.95 -6.34
N ILE A 39 4.38 -9.52 -7.44
CA ILE A 39 3.28 -8.93 -8.20
C ILE A 39 2.01 -8.86 -7.34
N LEU A 40 1.68 -9.93 -6.60
CA LEU A 40 0.53 -9.94 -5.70
C LEU A 40 0.65 -8.91 -4.58
N GLY A 41 1.84 -8.78 -3.98
CA GLY A 41 2.11 -7.76 -2.96
C GLY A 41 1.97 -6.34 -3.51
N ALA A 42 2.47 -6.08 -4.71
CA ALA A 42 2.34 -4.79 -5.39
C ALA A 42 0.87 -4.45 -5.70
N MET A 43 0.12 -5.39 -6.29
CA MET A 43 -1.30 -5.19 -6.63
C MET A 43 -2.15 -4.87 -5.41
N PHE A 44 -1.85 -5.51 -4.27
CA PHE A 44 -2.53 -5.24 -3.01
C PHE A 44 -2.30 -3.79 -2.55
N ILE A 45 -1.06 -3.32 -2.56
CA ILE A 45 -0.70 -1.95 -2.13
C ILE A 45 -1.37 -0.91 -3.04
N ILE A 46 -1.36 -1.12 -4.35
CA ILE A 46 -1.97 -0.21 -5.33
C ILE A 46 -3.49 -0.13 -5.15
N SER A 47 -4.14 -1.25 -4.89
CA SER A 47 -5.59 -1.32 -4.66
C SER A 47 -5.99 -0.58 -3.39
N MET A 48 -5.25 -0.80 -2.29
CA MET A 48 -5.48 -0.11 -1.02
C MET A 48 -5.29 1.40 -1.14
N PHE A 49 -4.26 1.84 -1.86
CA PHE A 49 -4.05 3.25 -2.15
C PHE A 49 -5.20 3.88 -2.92
N THR A 50 -5.70 3.19 -3.95
CA THR A 50 -6.80 3.68 -4.77
C THR A 50 -8.07 3.87 -3.93
N GLN A 51 -8.37 2.92 -3.04
CA GLN A 51 -9.51 3.05 -2.13
C GLN A 51 -9.35 4.25 -1.19
N PHE A 52 -8.16 4.45 -0.62
CA PHE A 52 -7.89 5.58 0.26
C PHE A 52 -8.07 6.94 -0.44
N VAL A 53 -7.53 7.10 -1.66
CA VAL A 53 -7.72 8.33 -2.45
C VAL A 53 -9.21 8.59 -2.71
N VAL A 54 -9.95 7.56 -3.13
CA VAL A 54 -11.38 7.69 -3.45
C VAL A 54 -12.18 8.07 -2.20
N GLU A 55 -11.91 7.46 -1.05
CA GLU A 55 -12.57 7.76 0.22
C GLU A 55 -12.31 9.22 0.63
N VAL A 56 -11.05 9.67 0.61
CA VAL A 56 -10.68 11.05 0.96
C VAL A 56 -11.33 12.07 0.02
N VAL A 57 -11.40 11.79 -1.29
CA VAL A 57 -12.03 12.71 -2.25
C VAL A 57 -13.56 12.69 -2.10
N THR A 58 -14.16 11.54 -1.75
CA THR A 58 -15.61 11.42 -1.49
C THR A 58 -15.99 12.22 -0.23
N ASP A 59 -15.18 12.15 0.84
CA ASP A 59 -15.33 12.97 2.04
C ASP A 59 -15.25 14.46 1.75
N LYS A 60 -14.40 14.86 0.80
CA LYS A 60 -14.31 16.26 0.32
C LYS A 60 -15.54 16.69 -0.46
N GLU A 61 -16.06 15.84 -1.34
CA GLU A 61 -17.29 16.13 -2.11
C GLU A 61 -18.50 16.32 -1.20
N LEU A 62 -18.66 15.43 -0.23
CA LEU A 62 -19.74 15.44 0.75
C LEU A 62 -19.52 16.46 1.87
N LYS A 63 -18.37 17.16 1.89
CA LYS A 63 -17.95 18.09 2.94
C LYS A 63 -18.05 17.48 4.35
N MET A 64 -17.82 16.16 4.49
CA MET A 64 -18.01 15.45 5.76
C MET A 64 -17.08 15.95 6.86
N ARG A 65 -15.89 16.46 6.48
CA ARG A 65 -14.99 17.14 7.41
C ARG A 65 -15.62 18.37 8.07
N TYR A 66 -16.38 19.17 7.32
CA TYR A 66 -17.11 20.32 7.88
C TYR A 66 -18.21 19.85 8.85
N VAL A 67 -18.92 18.78 8.49
CA VAL A 67 -19.95 18.17 9.36
C VAL A 67 -19.34 17.65 10.66
N GLN A 68 -18.15 17.04 10.63
CA GLN A 68 -17.47 16.57 11.84
C GLN A 68 -16.93 17.71 12.71
N GLN A 69 -16.47 18.80 12.08
CA GLN A 69 -16.02 19.99 12.80
C GLN A 69 -17.15 20.65 13.59
N ILE A 70 -18.35 20.78 13.00
CA ILE A 70 -19.51 21.34 13.72
C ILE A 70 -19.98 20.43 14.87
N SER A 71 -19.67 19.12 14.82
CA SER A 71 -19.90 18.18 15.91
C SER A 71 -18.82 18.25 17.02
N GLY A 72 -17.84 19.14 16.90
CA GLY A 72 -16.80 19.34 17.92
C GLY A 72 -15.56 18.45 17.74
N VAL A 73 -15.45 17.71 16.63
CA VAL A 73 -14.24 16.90 16.35
C VAL A 73 -13.18 17.78 15.72
N SER A 74 -11.98 17.77 16.30
CA SER A 74 -10.84 18.52 15.74
C SER A 74 -10.27 17.85 14.48
N ASP A 75 -9.80 18.66 13.54
CA ASP A 75 -9.18 18.18 12.29
C ASP A 75 -8.02 17.21 12.50
N ARG A 76 -7.26 17.39 13.59
CA ARG A 76 -6.14 16.51 13.90
C ARG A 76 -6.59 15.08 14.19
N VAL A 77 -7.73 14.94 14.86
CA VAL A 77 -8.30 13.62 15.21
C VAL A 77 -8.77 12.90 13.95
N TYR A 78 -9.36 13.63 12.99
CA TYR A 78 -9.74 13.09 11.67
C TYR A 78 -8.54 12.50 10.91
N TRP A 79 -7.45 13.25 10.78
CA TRP A 79 -6.28 12.74 10.06
C TRP A 79 -5.58 11.60 10.82
N CYS A 80 -5.58 11.67 12.16
CA CYS A 80 -5.03 10.61 13.00
C CYS A 80 -5.82 9.30 12.88
N SER A 81 -7.17 9.37 12.84
CA SER A 81 -8.01 8.18 12.67
C SER A 81 -7.78 7.52 11.33
N TYR A 82 -7.68 8.29 10.25
CA TYR A 82 -7.35 7.77 8.92
C TYR A 82 -5.97 7.11 8.90
N TYR A 83 -4.95 7.77 9.45
CA TYR A 83 -3.61 7.19 9.52
C TYR A 83 -3.59 5.86 10.30
N LEU A 84 -4.22 5.83 11.48
CA LEU A 84 -4.26 4.63 12.32
C LEU A 84 -5.03 3.48 11.67
N PHE A 85 -6.20 3.77 11.07
CA PHE A 85 -7.01 2.75 10.41
C PHE A 85 -6.24 2.08 9.26
N TYR A 86 -5.64 2.88 8.39
CA TYR A 86 -4.87 2.36 7.25
C TYR A 86 -3.56 1.69 7.67
N PHE A 87 -2.91 2.16 8.74
CA PHE A 87 -1.73 1.51 9.32
C PHE A 87 -2.05 0.12 9.89
N ILE A 88 -3.15 -0.01 10.63
CA ILE A 88 -3.61 -1.30 11.17
C ILE A 88 -3.99 -2.25 10.02
N LEU A 89 -4.70 -1.76 9.02
CA LEU A 89 -5.11 -2.58 7.86
C LEU A 89 -3.89 -3.11 7.08
N THR A 90 -2.90 -2.25 6.82
CA THR A 90 -1.70 -2.63 6.07
C THR A 90 -0.74 -3.49 6.87
N SER A 91 -0.59 -3.24 8.18
CA SER A 91 0.19 -4.14 9.06
C SER A 91 -0.41 -5.54 9.13
N PHE A 92 -1.74 -5.66 9.24
CA PHE A 92 -2.42 -6.96 9.21
C PHE A 92 -2.19 -7.69 7.87
N ALA A 93 -2.33 -6.97 6.75
CA ALA A 93 -2.08 -7.53 5.43
C ALA A 93 -0.60 -7.95 5.22
N ALA A 94 0.35 -7.16 5.71
CA ALA A 94 1.77 -7.50 5.67
C ALA A 94 2.08 -8.77 6.48
N LEU A 95 1.48 -8.92 7.67
CA LEU A 95 1.60 -10.14 8.48
C LEU A 95 1.04 -11.37 7.75
N LEU A 96 -0.14 -11.25 7.13
CA LEU A 96 -0.71 -12.33 6.33
C LEU A 96 0.20 -12.70 5.14
N TYR A 97 0.71 -11.70 4.43
CA TYR A 97 1.63 -11.90 3.32
C TYR A 97 2.92 -12.62 3.76
N LEU A 98 3.48 -12.24 4.91
CA LEU A 98 4.63 -12.91 5.53
C LEU A 98 4.33 -14.36 5.87
N LEU A 99 3.18 -14.63 6.50
CA LEU A 99 2.76 -15.99 6.85
C LEU A 99 2.60 -16.86 5.59
N VAL A 100 1.97 -16.34 4.54
CA VAL A 100 1.80 -17.04 3.27
C VAL A 100 3.14 -17.31 2.60
N THR A 101 4.04 -16.32 2.56
CA THR A 101 5.37 -16.48 1.97
C THR A 101 6.21 -17.51 2.72
N MET A 102 6.18 -17.49 4.05
CA MET A 102 6.85 -18.47 4.91
C MET A 102 6.32 -19.91 4.71
N ARG A 103 5.04 -20.07 4.40
CA ARG A 103 4.41 -21.39 4.17
C ARG A 103 4.63 -21.93 2.76
N ILE A 104 4.55 -21.07 1.74
CA ILE A 104 4.67 -21.46 0.32
C ILE A 104 6.15 -21.63 -0.09
N ALA A 105 7.04 -20.83 0.47
CA ALA A 105 8.46 -20.84 0.15
C ALA A 105 9.29 -21.04 1.44
N PRO A 106 9.63 -22.29 1.82
CA PRO A 106 10.63 -22.55 2.88
C PRO A 106 12.04 -22.01 2.51
N ILE A 107 12.16 -21.48 1.30
CA ILE A 107 13.31 -20.84 0.65
C ILE A 107 13.65 -19.49 1.32
N TYR A 108 12.71 -18.85 2.04
CA TYR A 108 12.94 -17.60 2.78
C TYR A 108 13.45 -17.76 4.22
N ARG A 109 13.85 -18.98 4.62
CA ARG A 109 14.24 -19.32 6.00
C ARG A 109 15.47 -18.58 6.54
N TYR A 110 16.25 -17.95 5.66
CA TYR A 110 17.42 -17.14 6.00
C TYR A 110 17.18 -15.64 6.08
N SER A 111 16.01 -15.14 5.66
CA SER A 111 15.71 -13.71 5.73
C SER A 111 15.00 -13.39 7.04
N ASP A 112 15.51 -12.39 7.76
CA ASP A 112 14.85 -11.87 8.95
C ASP A 112 13.45 -11.34 8.57
N GLY A 113 12.40 -12.01 9.08
CA GLY A 113 11.01 -11.60 8.84
C GLY A 113 10.73 -10.16 9.29
N PHE A 114 11.50 -9.68 10.27
CA PHE A 114 11.47 -8.28 10.72
C PHE A 114 11.89 -7.29 9.63
N LEU A 115 12.95 -7.59 8.87
CA LEU A 115 13.43 -6.73 7.79
C LEU A 115 12.40 -6.64 6.65
N MET A 116 11.74 -7.77 6.37
CA MET A 116 10.68 -7.86 5.38
C MET A 116 9.45 -7.06 5.82
N TYR A 117 9.02 -7.16 7.08
CA TYR A 117 7.97 -6.29 7.64
C TYR A 117 8.34 -4.81 7.56
N LEU A 118 9.58 -4.45 7.91
CA LEU A 118 10.06 -3.06 7.85
C LEU A 118 10.01 -2.48 6.43
N SER A 119 10.32 -3.29 5.41
CA SER A 119 10.23 -2.87 4.01
C SER A 119 8.78 -2.57 3.58
N PHE A 120 7.81 -3.38 4.02
CA PHE A 120 6.39 -3.13 3.79
C PHE A 120 5.91 -1.87 4.53
N ALA A 121 6.36 -1.66 5.76
CA ALA A 121 6.03 -0.46 6.54
C ALA A 121 6.60 0.83 5.90
N ALA A 122 7.83 0.77 5.37
CA ALA A 122 8.43 1.89 4.64
C ALA A 122 7.66 2.19 3.34
N ALA A 123 7.26 1.15 2.59
CA ALA A 123 6.45 1.29 1.39
C ALA A 123 5.07 1.90 1.70
N PHE A 124 4.46 1.53 2.84
CA PHE A 124 3.21 2.15 3.31
C PHE A 124 3.39 3.65 3.59
N LEU A 125 4.42 4.02 4.35
CA LEU A 125 4.70 5.43 4.67
C LEU A 125 4.91 6.26 3.39
N GLN A 126 5.70 5.76 2.45
CA GLN A 126 5.92 6.41 1.16
C GLN A 126 4.59 6.64 0.41
N THR A 127 3.75 5.60 0.34
CA THR A 127 2.46 5.63 -0.37
C THR A 127 1.45 6.55 0.31
N PHE A 128 1.49 6.67 1.65
CA PHE A 128 0.64 7.58 2.43
C PHE A 128 0.94 9.05 2.13
N PHE A 129 2.22 9.45 2.15
CA PHE A 129 2.60 10.82 1.78
C PHE A 129 2.21 11.16 0.35
N LEU A 130 2.35 10.19 -0.54
CA LEU A 130 1.97 10.33 -1.93
C LEU A 130 0.46 10.54 -2.09
N CYS A 131 -0.33 9.79 -1.32
CA CYS A 131 -1.78 9.92 -1.34
C CYS A 131 -2.21 11.32 -0.90
N MET A 132 -1.59 11.87 0.13
CA MET A 132 -1.89 13.24 0.57
C MET A 132 -1.63 14.24 -0.56
N MET A 133 -0.51 14.10 -1.28
CA MET A 133 -0.21 14.94 -2.43
C MET A 133 -1.27 14.80 -3.52
N VAL A 134 -1.61 13.56 -3.91
CA VAL A 134 -2.58 13.27 -4.96
C VAL A 134 -4.00 13.72 -4.58
N ALA A 135 -4.41 13.47 -3.34
CA ALA A 135 -5.72 13.85 -2.83
C ALA A 135 -5.94 15.36 -2.83
N THR A 136 -4.88 16.20 -2.72
CA THR A 136 -5.03 17.66 -2.80
C THR A 136 -5.30 18.17 -4.22
N VAL A 137 -4.89 17.42 -5.25
CA VAL A 137 -5.06 17.82 -6.67
C VAL A 137 -6.48 17.50 -7.18
N PHE A 138 -7.13 16.47 -6.63
CA PHE A 138 -8.44 16.03 -7.10
C PHE A 138 -9.59 16.60 -6.29
N SER A 139 -10.55 17.21 -6.99
CA SER A 139 -11.80 17.75 -6.42
C SER A 139 -13.02 16.84 -6.64
N ARG A 140 -12.92 15.81 -7.49
CA ARG A 140 -14.01 14.88 -7.80
C ARG A 140 -13.62 13.41 -7.70
N ALA A 141 -14.41 12.61 -6.97
CA ALA A 141 -14.13 11.23 -6.59
C ALA A 141 -14.21 10.27 -7.77
N ARG A 142 -15.21 10.46 -8.65
CA ARG A 142 -15.40 9.62 -9.85
C ARG A 142 -14.22 9.71 -10.82
N MET A 143 -13.55 10.86 -10.92
CA MET A 143 -12.36 11.00 -11.76
C MET A 143 -11.11 10.46 -11.08
N ALA A 144 -10.97 10.67 -9.77
CA ALA A 144 -9.83 10.16 -9.00
C ALA A 144 -9.76 8.62 -9.02
N GLY A 145 -10.91 7.95 -8.84
CA GLY A 145 -10.98 6.49 -8.86
C GLY A 145 -10.60 5.90 -10.21
N VAL A 146 -11.13 6.44 -11.30
CA VAL A 146 -10.80 5.96 -12.66
C VAL A 146 -9.33 6.21 -13.00
N ILE A 147 -8.75 7.34 -12.61
CA ILE A 147 -7.34 7.66 -12.91
C ILE A 147 -6.37 6.82 -12.07
N CYS A 148 -6.76 6.40 -10.87
CA CYS A 148 -5.94 5.56 -10.01
C CYS A 148 -6.02 4.06 -10.36
N SER A 149 -7.16 3.60 -10.90
CA SER A 149 -7.33 2.19 -11.31
C SER A 149 -6.89 1.88 -12.75
N MET A 150 -6.58 2.89 -13.55
CA MET A 150 -6.04 2.79 -14.93
C MET A 150 -4.51 2.86 -14.97
#